data_AF-S2FIG9-F1
#
_entry.id   AF-S2FIG9-F1
#
_cell.length_a   1.000
_cell.length_b   1.000
_cell.length_c   1.000
_cell.angle_alpha   90.00
_cell.angle_beta   90.00
_cell.angle_gamma   90.00
#
_symmetry.space_group_name_H-M   'P 1'
#
loop_
_entity.id
_entity.type
_entity.pdbx_description
1 polymer ?
#
loop_
_entity_poly.entity_id
_entity_poly.type
_entity_poly.pdbx_seq_one_letter_code
_entity_poly.pdbx_strand_id
1 'polypeptide(L)'
;MVLPLITYKPIHKFLHYAGKNSSIRTLMQEPSRILGLESRIEEYKPITNASLLILNSERSIKINEDMSVAPQGKIRAENADAQLLKYARKLAVVFTGENVVSVYRSLGLKSL
;
A
#
# COMPACT_ATOMS: atom_id res chain seq x y z
N MET A 1 5.18 10.28 0.37
CA MET A 1 4.23 9.66 1.32
C MET A 1 4.10 8.18 0.98
N VAL A 2 4.14 7.29 1.97
CA VAL A 2 3.94 5.84 1.79
C VAL A 2 2.44 5.56 1.86
N LEU A 3 1.89 4.88 0.86
CA LEU A 3 0.53 4.34 0.89
C LEU A 3 0.35 3.57 2.21
N PRO A 4 -0.67 3.85 3.04
CA PRO A 4 -0.79 3.20 4.33
C PRO A 4 -0.79 1.68 4.13
N LEU A 5 0.10 1.05 4.88
CA LEU A 5 0.42 -0.38 4.87
C LEU A 5 -0.78 -1.28 5.22
N ILE A 6 -1.94 -0.70 5.52
CA ILE A 6 -3.16 -1.40 5.82
C ILE A 6 -4.00 -1.47 4.56
N THR A 7 -4.03 -2.65 3.95
CA THR A 7 -4.88 -2.92 2.79
C THR A 7 -6.34 -2.57 3.10
N TYR A 8 -6.92 -1.67 2.32
CA TYR A 8 -8.26 -1.14 2.51
C TYR A 8 -9.31 -2.26 2.40
N LYS A 9 -10.23 -2.42 3.36
CA LYS A 9 -11.13 -3.59 3.40
C LYS A 9 -11.95 -3.77 2.12
N PRO A 10 -12.51 -2.71 1.49
CA PRO A 10 -13.25 -2.86 0.23
C PRO A 10 -12.45 -3.43 -0.95
N ILE A 11 -11.11 -3.31 -0.97
CA ILE A 11 -10.29 -3.93 -2.02
C ILE A 11 -10.00 -5.41 -1.75
N HIS A 12 -10.25 -5.94 -0.54
CA HIS A 12 -9.87 -7.31 -0.17
C HIS A 12 -10.49 -8.38 -1.06
N LYS A 13 -11.78 -8.25 -1.42
CA LYS A 13 -12.43 -9.21 -2.32
C LYS A 13 -11.75 -9.23 -3.69
N PHE A 14 -11.39 -8.07 -4.23
CA PHE A 14 -10.64 -7.99 -5.49
C PHE A 14 -9.24 -8.59 -5.33
N LEU A 15 -8.51 -8.22 -4.28
CA LEU A 15 -7.17 -8.76 -4.01
C LEU A 15 -7.20 -10.27 -3.79
N HIS A 16 -8.24 -10.83 -3.17
CA HIS A 16 -8.36 -12.27 -3.00
C HIS A 16 -8.23 -13.03 -4.34
N TYR A 17 -8.80 -12.49 -5.42
CA TYR A 17 -8.75 -13.08 -6.77
C TYR A 17 -7.69 -12.47 -7.70
N ALA A 18 -7.05 -11.36 -7.31
CA ALA A 18 -6.05 -10.71 -8.14
C ALA A 18 -4.85 -11.62 -8.46
N GLY A 19 -4.36 -11.53 -9.69
CA GLY A 19 -3.25 -12.32 -10.21
C GLY A 19 -2.45 -11.55 -11.27
N LYS A 20 -1.67 -12.26 -12.09
CA LYS A 20 -0.74 -11.66 -13.08
C LYS A 20 -1.38 -10.70 -14.10
N ASN A 21 -2.67 -10.88 -14.39
CA ASN A 21 -3.42 -10.06 -15.35
C ASN A 21 -4.20 -8.92 -14.66
N SER A 22 -4.13 -8.82 -13.33
CA SER A 22 -4.78 -7.76 -12.58
C SER A 22 -3.94 -6.50 -12.64
N SER A 23 -4.59 -5.38 -12.93
CA SER A 23 -3.99 -4.06 -13.03
C SER A 23 -4.83 -3.02 -12.30
N ILE A 24 -4.26 -1.82 -12.11
CA ILE A 24 -4.99 -0.68 -11.57
C ILE A 24 -6.29 -0.42 -12.36
N ARG A 25 -6.26 -0.55 -13.69
CA ARG A 25 -7.46 -0.42 -14.52
C ARG A 25 -8.57 -1.41 -14.11
N THR A 26 -8.23 -2.67 -13.87
CA THR A 26 -9.21 -3.70 -13.45
C THR A 26 -9.69 -3.52 -12.00
N LEU A 27 -8.84 -2.96 -11.12
CA LEU A 27 -9.24 -2.56 -9.77
C LEU A 27 -10.32 -1.48 -9.84
N MET A 28 -10.08 -0.46 -10.67
CA MET A 28 -10.89 0.75 -10.84
C MET A 28 -12.23 0.55 -11.56
N GLN A 29 -12.47 -0.61 -12.17
CA GLN A 29 -13.76 -0.93 -12.82
C GLN A 29 -14.95 -0.92 -11.86
N GLU A 30 -14.70 -1.02 -10.55
CA GLU A 30 -15.72 -1.03 -9.51
C GLU A 30 -15.44 0.10 -8.53
N PRO A 31 -16.13 1.26 -8.65
CA PRO A 31 -15.85 2.46 -7.84
C PRO A 31 -16.00 2.24 -6.33
N SER A 32 -16.87 1.31 -5.92
CA SER A 32 -17.06 0.99 -4.49
C SER A 32 -15.79 0.47 -3.80
N ARG A 33 -14.79 0.00 -4.57
CA ARG A 33 -13.50 -0.48 -4.04
C ARG A 33 -12.57 0.63 -3.56
N ILE A 34 -12.73 1.85 -4.06
CA ILE A 34 -11.86 2.99 -3.78
C ILE A 34 -12.57 4.13 -3.07
N LEU A 35 -13.91 4.11 -3.05
CA LEU A 35 -14.72 5.15 -2.41
C LEU A 35 -14.32 5.30 -0.94
N GLY A 36 -13.87 6.50 -0.53
CA GLY A 36 -13.43 6.76 0.85
C GLY A 36 -12.00 6.31 1.17
N LEU A 37 -11.24 5.83 0.18
CA LEU A 37 -9.82 5.50 0.35
C LEU A 37 -9.01 6.72 0.79
N GLU A 38 -9.23 7.89 0.19
CA GLU A 38 -8.51 9.13 0.54
C GLU A 38 -8.70 9.50 2.02
N SER A 39 -9.95 9.53 2.51
CA SER A 39 -10.25 9.81 3.93
C SER A 39 -9.60 8.79 4.86
N ARG A 40 -9.58 7.51 4.45
CA ARG A 40 -8.93 6.45 5.21
C ARG A 40 -7.41 6.62 5.27
N ILE A 41 -6.81 7.10 4.18
CA ILE A 41 -5.37 7.38 4.14
C ILE A 41 -5.02 8.49 5.13
N GLU A 42 -5.77 9.58 5.12
CA GLU A 42 -5.52 10.70 6.05
C GLU A 42 -5.78 10.30 7.51
N GLU A 43 -6.81 9.50 7.79
CA GLU A 43 -7.09 8.95 9.13
C GLU A 43 -5.89 8.13 9.67
N TYR A 44 -5.23 7.33 8.82
CA TYR A 44 -4.15 6.42 9.23
C TYR A 44 -2.75 7.01 9.06
N LYS A 45 -2.62 8.21 8.51
CA LYS A 45 -1.34 8.86 8.25
C LYS A 45 -0.49 9.04 9.52
N PRO A 46 -1.03 9.50 10.66
CA PRO A 46 -0.22 9.67 11.88
C PRO A 46 0.39 8.36 12.38
N ILE A 47 -0.43 7.30 12.47
CA ILE A 47 0.03 5.99 12.97
C ILE A 47 0.99 5.30 11.99
N THR A 48 0.75 5.46 10.68
CA THR A 48 1.65 4.93 9.64
C THR A 48 3.02 5.60 9.74
N ASN A 49 3.05 6.93 9.84
CA ASN A 49 4.31 7.67 9.95
C ASN A 49 5.07 7.33 11.24
N ALA A 50 4.38 7.24 12.39
CA ALA A 50 4.99 6.81 13.64
C ALA A 50 5.60 5.40 13.52
N SER A 51 4.89 4.47 12.88
CA SER A 51 5.38 3.10 12.64
C SER A 51 6.64 3.09 11.76
N LEU A 52 6.65 3.87 10.68
CA LEU A 52 7.83 3.98 9.80
C LEU A 52 9.04 4.60 10.52
N LEU A 53 8.82 5.60 11.38
CA LEU A 53 9.89 6.21 12.17
C LEU A 53 10.52 5.21 13.14
N ILE A 54 9.70 4.40 13.83
CA ILE A 54 10.18 3.32 14.71
C ILE A 54 10.98 2.29 13.92
N LEU A 55 10.45 1.81 12.79
CA LEU A 55 11.14 0.84 11.96
C LEU A 55 12.47 1.37 11.42
N ASN A 56 12.54 2.66 11.10
CA ASN A 56 13.77 3.30 10.63
C ASN A 56 14.78 3.49 11.78
N SER A 57 14.34 3.86 12.99
CA SER A 57 15.24 4.01 14.15
C SER A 57 15.83 2.67 14.60
N GLU A 58 15.05 1.59 14.50
CA GLU A 58 15.49 0.21 14.75
C GLU A 58 16.36 -0.37 13.62
N ARG A 59 16.62 0.39 12.55
CA ARG A 59 17.34 -0.07 11.35
C ARG A 59 16.71 -1.31 10.71
N SER A 60 15.39 -1.42 10.79
CA SER A 60 14.61 -2.46 10.12
C SER A 60 14.24 -2.06 8.69
N ILE A 61 14.14 -0.77 8.42
CA ILE A 61 13.92 -0.19 7.09
C ILE A 61 14.85 1.00 6.87
N LYS A 62 15.11 1.32 5.60
CA LYS A 62 15.74 2.55 5.16
C LYS A 62 14.73 3.36 4.35
N ILE A 63 14.54 4.62 4.72
CA ILE A 63 13.85 5.60 3.87
C ILE A 63 14.92 6.28 2.99
N ASN A 64 14.78 6.17 1.67
CA ASN A 64 15.70 6.75 0.70
C ASN A 64 15.34 8.22 0.38
N GLU A 65 16.23 8.93 -0.31
CA GLU A 65 16.04 10.34 -0.69
C GLU A 65 14.83 10.56 -1.60
N ASP A 66 14.47 9.56 -2.41
CA ASP A 66 13.27 9.54 -3.25
C ASP A 66 12.00 9.15 -2.49
N MET A 67 12.08 9.10 -1.15
CA MET A 67 10.99 8.69 -0.24
C MET A 67 10.53 7.24 -0.43
N SER A 68 11.29 6.42 -1.16
CA SER A 68 11.07 4.97 -1.20
C SER A 68 11.52 4.31 0.11
N VAL A 69 10.94 3.15 0.41
CA VAL A 69 11.27 2.37 1.61
C VAL A 69 11.89 1.04 1.18
N ALA A 70 13.08 0.76 1.68
CA ALA A 70 13.78 -0.51 1.47
C ALA A 70 13.93 -1.27 2.80
N PRO A 71 13.76 -2.60 2.83
CA PRO A 71 14.04 -3.38 4.04
C PRO A 71 15.54 -3.37 4.35
N GLN A 72 15.88 -3.33 5.63
CA GLN A 72 17.24 -3.55 6.11
C GLN A 72 17.29 -4.89 6.85
N GLY A 73 17.97 -5.86 6.27
CA GLY A 73 18.05 -7.21 6.82
C GLY A 73 16.76 -8.03 6.62
N LYS A 74 16.49 -8.96 7.54
CA LYS A 74 15.38 -9.91 7.43
C LYS A 74 14.06 -9.25 7.87
N ILE A 75 13.05 -9.35 7.02
CA ILE A 75 11.69 -8.88 7.33
C ILE A 75 11.10 -9.75 8.46
N ARG A 76 10.74 -9.12 9.58
CA ARG A 76 10.07 -9.77 10.71
C ARG A 76 8.56 -9.81 10.45
N ALA A 77 8.06 -10.96 10.03
CA ALA A 77 6.65 -11.16 9.70
C ALA A 77 5.88 -11.99 10.75
N GLU A 78 6.54 -12.39 11.84
CA GLU A 78 6.05 -13.35 12.83
C GLU A 78 4.73 -12.91 13.50
N ASN A 79 4.59 -11.61 13.76
CA ASN A 79 3.39 -11.01 14.37
C ASN A 79 2.47 -10.34 13.35
N ALA A 80 2.77 -10.48 12.05
CA ALA A 80 1.98 -9.84 11.00
C ALA A 80 0.80 -10.73 10.59
N ASP A 81 -0.32 -10.11 10.25
CA ASP A 81 -1.45 -10.82 9.67
C ASP A 81 -1.06 -11.36 8.28
N ALA A 82 -1.01 -12.70 8.16
CA ALA A 82 -0.60 -13.38 6.94
C ALA A 82 -1.49 -13.04 5.73
N GLN A 83 -2.78 -12.79 5.95
CA GLN A 83 -3.70 -12.44 4.88
C GLN A 83 -3.47 -11.00 4.40
N LEU A 84 -3.23 -10.07 5.33
CA LEU A 84 -2.84 -8.70 4.96
C LEU A 84 -1.52 -8.67 4.20
N LEU A 85 -0.53 -9.49 4.59
CA LEU A 85 0.72 -9.64 3.84
C LEU A 85 0.50 -10.17 2.42
N LYS A 86 -0.38 -11.18 2.27
CA LYS A 86 -0.77 -11.70 0.95
C LYS A 86 -1.42 -10.62 0.09
N TYR A 87 -2.32 -9.83 0.67
CA TYR A 87 -2.97 -8.72 -0.03
C TYR A 87 -2.01 -7.60 -0.40
N ALA A 88 -1.05 -7.25 0.46
CA ALA A 88 -0.01 -6.28 0.14
C ALA A 88 0.83 -6.72 -1.07
N ARG A 89 1.23 -8.01 -1.13
CA ARG A 89 1.95 -8.57 -2.29
C ARG A 89 1.12 -8.51 -3.57
N LYS A 90 -0.17 -8.81 -3.49
CA LYS A 90 -1.06 -8.72 -4.65
C LYS A 90 -1.31 -7.29 -5.10
N LEU A 91 -1.31 -6.34 -4.17
CA LEU A 91 -1.40 -4.92 -4.50
C LEU A 91 -0.16 -4.46 -5.29
N ALA A 92 1.03 -4.95 -4.93
CA ALA A 92 2.24 -4.69 -5.71
C ALA A 92 2.12 -5.23 -7.15
N VAL A 93 1.50 -6.40 -7.36
CA VAL A 93 1.19 -6.92 -8.71
C VAL A 93 0.25 -5.98 -9.47
N VAL A 94 -0.80 -5.50 -8.82
CA VAL A 94 -1.80 -4.58 -9.42
C VAL A 94 -1.18 -3.25 -9.87
N PHE A 95 -0.14 -2.78 -9.18
CA PHE A 95 0.58 -1.54 -9.50
C PHE A 95 1.84 -1.76 -10.36
N THR A 96 2.13 -2.99 -10.75
CA THR A 96 3.33 -3.29 -11.55
C THR A 96 3.26 -2.58 -12.90
N GLY A 97 4.33 -1.89 -13.28
CA GLY A 97 4.43 -1.14 -14.54
C GLY A 97 3.82 0.26 -14.50
N GLU A 98 3.18 0.66 -13.41
CA GLU A 98 2.62 2.01 -13.23
C GLU A 98 3.62 2.92 -12.51
N ASN A 99 3.70 4.17 -12.95
CA ASN A 99 4.40 5.21 -12.20
C ASN A 99 3.60 5.55 -10.93
N VAL A 100 4.28 5.77 -9.80
CA VAL A 100 3.69 6.20 -8.52
C VAL A 100 2.67 7.35 -8.69
N VAL A 101 3.00 8.39 -9.46
CA VAL A 101 2.07 9.52 -9.68
C VAL A 101 0.79 9.07 -10.41
N SER A 102 0.90 8.16 -11.37
CA SER A 102 -0.25 7.56 -12.08
C SER A 102 -1.13 6.78 -11.11
N VAL A 103 -0.52 5.99 -10.23
CA VAL A 103 -1.22 5.21 -9.19
C VAL A 103 -2.02 6.14 -8.28
N TYR A 104 -1.40 7.19 -7.74
CA TYR A 104 -2.08 8.12 -6.83
C TYR A 104 -3.26 8.83 -7.51
N ARG A 105 -3.06 9.34 -8.73
CA ARG A 105 -4.14 9.99 -9.50
C ARG A 105 -5.29 9.02 -9.78
N SER A 106 -4.97 7.79 -10.18
CA SER A 106 -5.98 6.76 -10.46
C SER A 106 -6.78 6.42 -9.21
N LEU A 107 -6.13 6.34 -8.05
CA LEU A 107 -6.79 6.09 -6.76
C LEU A 107 -7.60 7.30 -6.24
N GLY A 108 -7.62 8.42 -6.97
CA GLY A 108 -8.35 9.63 -6.59
C GLY A 108 -7.65 10.46 -5.50
N LEU A 109 -6.35 10.23 -5.27
CA LEU A 109 -5.56 10.96 -4.28
C LEU A 109 -5.07 12.26 -4.92
N LYS A 110 -5.69 13.39 -4.55
CA LYS A 110 -5.50 14.68 -5.24
C LYS A 110 -4.35 15.52 -4.68
N SER A 111 -3.89 15.24 -3.46
CA SER A 111 -2.72 15.86 -2.84
C SER A 111 -1.60 14.84 -2.66
N LEU A 112 -0.38 15.24 -3.07
CA LEU A 112 0.88 14.57 -2.73
C LEU A 112 1.57 15.36 -1.63
#